data_AF-A0A958AV36-F1
#
_entry.id   AF-A0A958AV36-F1
#
_cell.length_a   1.000
_cell.length_b   1.000
_cell.length_c   1.000
_cell.angle_alpha   90.00
_cell.angle_beta   90.00
_cell.angle_gamma   90.00
#
_symmetry.space_group_name_H-M   'P 1'
#
loop_
_entity.id
_entity.type
_entity.pdbx_description
1 polymer ?
#
loop_
_entity_poly.entity_id
_entity_poly.type
_entity_poly.pdbx_seq_one_letter_code
_entity_poly.pdbx_strand_id
1 'polypeptide(L)'
;MSVSTTVPNSSNQEQMVTHLREAIDALIASIESGRVGFDYAVKEYVDHHDNALSSAFNGFVEEMELAASQPIYGDNDPIPDLSDKRRDALLNVANRANVSEVTAFTDAMIEAQDKQISVVKALTLQADQLRP
;
A
#
# COMPACT_ATOMS: atom_id res chain seq x y z
N MET A 1 -2.05 38.05 20.02
CA MET A 1 -1.87 37.23 18.81
C MET A 1 -0.86 36.15 19.15
N SER A 2 -1.36 34.97 19.53
CA SER A 2 -0.48 33.84 19.91
C SER A 2 -0.29 32.99 18.67
N VAL A 3 0.96 32.88 18.22
CA VAL A 3 1.36 31.96 17.15
C VAL A 3 1.37 30.56 17.76
N SER A 4 0.42 29.71 17.37
CA SER A 4 0.46 28.29 17.68
C SER A 4 1.58 27.64 16.87
N THR A 5 2.74 27.48 17.49
CA THR A 5 3.80 26.62 16.97
C THR A 5 3.43 25.17 17.29
N THR A 6 2.83 24.46 16.35
CA THR A 6 2.66 23.01 16.44
C THR A 6 4.06 22.37 16.30
N VAL A 7 4.57 21.84 17.41
CA VAL A 7 5.78 21.00 17.48
C VAL A 7 5.52 19.71 16.67
N PRO A 8 6.47 19.19 15.87
CA PRO A 8 6.15 18.27 14.78
C PRO A 8 5.80 16.85 15.22
N ASN A 9 5.00 16.23 14.35
CA ASN A 9 4.36 14.92 14.34
C ASN A 9 5.32 13.69 14.29
N SER A 10 6.56 13.82 14.79
CA SER A 10 7.65 12.85 14.51
C SER A 10 7.42 11.47 15.13
N SER A 11 6.83 11.40 16.33
CA SER A 11 6.55 10.10 16.99
C SER A 11 5.50 9.26 16.25
N ASN A 12 4.55 9.91 15.57
CA ASN A 12 3.53 9.23 14.77
C ASN A 12 4.10 8.75 13.43
N GLN A 13 4.95 9.57 12.81
CA GLN A 13 5.67 9.18 11.59
C GLN A 13 6.63 8.01 11.85
N GLU A 14 7.39 8.03 12.94
CA GLU A 14 8.27 6.93 13.36
C GLU A 14 7.50 5.63 13.63
N GLN A 15 6.34 5.71 14.29
CA GLN A 15 5.46 4.56 14.48
C GLN A 15 4.93 4.04 13.15
N MET A 16 4.56 4.91 12.22
CA MET A 16 4.10 4.49 10.90
C MET A 16 5.21 3.81 10.08
N VAL A 17 6.46 4.28 10.19
CA VAL A 17 7.62 3.58 9.58
C VAL A 17 7.84 2.21 10.21
N THR A 18 7.63 2.08 11.52
CA THR A 18 7.70 0.79 12.21
C THR A 18 6.63 -0.16 11.69
N HIS A 19 5.39 0.30 11.59
CA HIS A 19 4.29 -0.47 11.03
C HIS A 19 4.48 -0.80 9.55
N LEU A 20 5.15 0.08 8.78
CA LEU A 20 5.46 -0.19 7.37
C LEU A 20 6.43 -1.37 7.24
N ARG A 21 7.44 -1.45 8.11
CA ARG A 21 8.37 -2.59 8.15
C ARG A 21 7.62 -3.89 8.46
N GLU A 22 6.81 -3.87 9.52
CA GLU A 22 5.98 -5.02 9.92
C GLU A 22 5.01 -5.44 8.80
N ALA A 23 4.39 -4.46 8.12
CA ALA A 23 3.50 -4.70 7.01
C ALA A 23 4.23 -5.38 5.85
N ILE A 24 5.39 -4.87 5.44
CA ILE A 24 6.16 -5.45 4.32
C ILE A 24 6.50 -6.93 4.61
N ASP A 25 6.95 -7.24 5.83
CA ASP A 25 7.25 -8.62 6.22
C ASP A 25 5.99 -9.51 6.20
N ALA A 26 4.85 -9.01 6.69
CA ALA A 26 3.58 -9.72 6.64
C ALA A 26 3.11 -9.96 5.19
N LEU A 27 3.21 -8.95 4.32
CA LEU A 27 2.85 -9.05 2.91
C LEU A 27 3.70 -10.10 2.18
N ILE A 28 5.01 -10.11 2.41
CA ILE A 28 5.92 -11.13 1.85
C ILE A 28 5.46 -12.51 2.31
N ALA A 29 5.26 -12.71 3.61
CA ALA A 29 4.84 -14.00 4.16
C ALA A 29 3.51 -14.50 3.58
N SER A 30 2.50 -13.62 3.45
CA SER A 30 1.22 -13.97 2.85
C SER A 30 1.36 -14.39 1.39
N ILE A 31 2.14 -13.66 0.59
CA ILE A 31 2.33 -13.96 -0.83
C ILE A 31 3.17 -15.24 -1.03
N GLU A 32 4.25 -15.42 -0.28
CA GLU A 32 5.12 -16.59 -0.36
C GLU A 32 4.44 -17.88 0.09
N SER A 33 3.42 -17.79 0.96
CA SER A 33 2.58 -18.93 1.31
C SER A 33 1.79 -19.49 0.11
N GLY A 34 1.77 -18.77 -1.02
CA GLY A 34 1.14 -19.17 -2.27
C GLY A 34 -0.39 -19.05 -2.25
N ARG A 35 -0.95 -18.44 -1.20
CA ARG A 35 -2.41 -18.36 -1.01
C ARG A 35 -3.04 -17.17 -1.69
N VAL A 36 -2.31 -16.06 -1.86
CA VAL A 36 -2.89 -14.75 -2.16
C VAL A 36 -1.95 -13.87 -3.00
N GLY A 37 -2.52 -12.94 -3.78
CA GLY A 37 -1.78 -11.88 -4.47
C GLY A 37 -1.60 -10.63 -3.59
N PHE A 38 -0.87 -9.63 -4.09
CA PHE A 38 -0.56 -8.39 -3.37
C PHE A 38 -1.80 -7.69 -2.78
N ASP A 39 -2.83 -7.46 -3.60
CA ASP A 39 -4.02 -6.70 -3.17
C ASP A 39 -4.71 -7.36 -1.97
N TYR A 40 -4.79 -8.70 -1.99
CA TYR A 40 -5.36 -9.46 -0.90
C TYR A 40 -4.43 -9.47 0.32
N ALA A 41 -3.11 -9.55 0.14
CA ALA A 41 -2.17 -9.46 1.26
C ALA A 41 -2.31 -8.10 2.00
N VAL A 42 -2.51 -7.01 1.25
CA VAL A 42 -2.80 -5.69 1.84
C VAL A 42 -4.12 -5.70 2.59
N LYS A 43 -5.17 -6.32 2.03
CA LYS A 43 -6.44 -6.51 2.73
C LYS A 43 -6.28 -7.30 4.03
N GLU A 44 -5.55 -8.42 4.01
CA GLU A 44 -5.30 -9.23 5.20
C GLU A 44 -4.55 -8.42 6.27
N TYR A 45 -3.57 -7.60 5.89
CA TYR A 45 -2.92 -6.69 6.82
C TYR A 45 -3.92 -5.71 7.45
N VAL A 46 -4.77 -5.06 6.64
CA VAL A 46 -5.79 -4.12 7.12
C VAL A 46 -6.79 -4.79 8.07
N ASP A 47 -7.24 -6.00 7.75
CA ASP A 47 -8.24 -6.74 8.55
C ASP A 47 -7.72 -7.11 9.95
N HIS A 48 -6.39 -7.21 10.14
CA HIS A 48 -5.77 -7.63 11.40
C HIS A 48 -5.11 -6.50 12.20
N HIS A 49 -5.03 -5.28 11.66
CA HIS A 49 -4.30 -4.17 12.29
C HIS A 49 -5.15 -2.91 12.37
N ASP A 50 -5.08 -2.22 13.51
CA ASP A 50 -5.72 -0.93 13.74
C ASP A 50 -4.64 0.11 14.07
N ASN A 51 -4.06 0.71 13.03
CA ASN A 51 -3.01 1.73 13.16
C ASN A 51 -3.06 2.74 11.99
N ALA A 52 -2.21 3.76 12.04
CA ALA A 52 -2.18 4.82 11.02
C ALA A 52 -1.90 4.28 9.60
N LEU A 53 -1.07 3.23 9.48
CA LEU A 53 -0.77 2.62 8.20
C LEU A 53 -1.94 1.81 7.65
N SER A 54 -2.60 0.98 8.49
CA SER A 54 -3.77 0.20 8.06
C SER A 54 -4.92 1.12 7.64
N SER A 55 -5.09 2.28 8.30
CA SER A 55 -6.04 3.31 7.86
C SER A 55 -5.71 3.87 6.47
N ALA A 56 -4.43 4.11 6.17
CA ALA A 56 -4.01 4.53 4.83
C ALA A 56 -4.25 3.44 3.79
N PHE A 57 -3.89 2.18 4.09
CA PHE A 57 -4.13 1.02 3.23
C PHE A 57 -5.60 0.68 3.03
N ASN A 58 -6.49 1.01 3.97
CA ASN A 58 -7.92 0.77 3.80
C ASN A 58 -8.47 1.45 2.54
N GLY A 59 -7.99 2.65 2.21
CA GLY A 59 -8.38 3.33 0.96
C GLY A 59 -7.92 2.60 -0.31
N PHE A 60 -6.80 1.88 -0.24
CA PHE A 60 -6.35 1.02 -1.33
C PHE A 60 -7.26 -0.20 -1.47
N VAL A 61 -7.58 -0.86 -0.36
CA VAL A 61 -8.47 -2.04 -0.34
C VAL A 61 -9.84 -1.69 -0.93
N GLU A 62 -10.44 -0.58 -0.47
CA GLU A 62 -11.74 -0.12 -0.97
C GLU A 62 -11.75 0.14 -2.48
N GLU A 63 -10.72 0.81 -3.02
CA GLU A 63 -10.63 1.09 -4.45
C GLU A 63 -10.45 -0.21 -5.26
N MET A 64 -9.61 -1.14 -4.78
CA MET A 64 -9.37 -2.40 -5.48
C MET A 64 -10.59 -3.32 -5.47
N GLU A 65 -11.31 -3.40 -4.36
CA GLU A 65 -12.56 -4.15 -4.27
C GLU A 65 -13.65 -3.53 -5.16
N LEU A 66 -13.75 -2.19 -5.17
CA LEU A 66 -14.68 -1.48 -6.05
C LEU A 66 -14.35 -1.71 -7.53
N ALA A 67 -13.07 -1.65 -7.91
CA ALA A 67 -12.61 -1.86 -9.27
C ALA A 67 -12.86 -3.31 -9.74
N ALA A 68 -12.61 -4.29 -8.87
CA ALA A 68 -12.88 -5.71 -9.15
C ALA A 68 -14.38 -6.04 -9.21
N SER A 69 -15.22 -5.27 -8.51
CA SER A 69 -16.68 -5.45 -8.48
C SER A 69 -17.42 -4.74 -9.60
N GLN A 70 -16.73 -3.97 -10.46
CA GLN A 70 -17.39 -3.27 -11.56
C GLN A 70 -18.00 -4.28 -12.55
N PRO A 71 -19.32 -4.19 -12.81
CA PRO A 71 -19.98 -5.06 -13.78
C PRO A 71 -19.45 -4.81 -15.19
N ILE A 72 -19.14 -5.90 -15.91
CA ILE A 72 -18.83 -5.86 -17.33
C ILE A 72 -20.17 -5.81 -18.08
N TYR A 73 -20.58 -4.65 -18.58
CA TYR A 73 -21.84 -4.49 -19.31
C TYR A 73 -21.67 -4.82 -20.80
N GLY A 74 -21.70 -6.12 -21.12
CA GLY A 74 -21.78 -6.62 -22.49
C GLY A 74 -20.44 -7.07 -23.09
N ASP A 75 -20.51 -7.83 -24.18
CA ASP A 75 -19.37 -8.54 -24.76
C ASP A 75 -18.24 -7.63 -25.30
N ASN A 76 -18.46 -6.30 -25.33
CA ASN A 76 -17.49 -5.31 -25.82
C ASN A 76 -17.04 -4.30 -24.75
N ASP A 77 -17.49 -4.45 -23.51
CA ASP A 77 -17.05 -3.56 -22.45
C ASP A 77 -15.59 -3.83 -22.10
N PRO A 78 -14.75 -2.78 -21.95
CA PRO A 78 -13.37 -2.96 -21.55
C PRO A 78 -13.30 -3.71 -20.22
N ILE A 79 -12.51 -4.77 -20.17
CA ILE A 79 -12.14 -5.40 -18.91
C ILE A 79 -11.49 -4.30 -18.04
N PRO A 80 -11.94 -4.09 -16.79
CA PRO A 80 -11.37 -3.07 -15.93
C PRO A 80 -9.85 -3.19 -15.86
N ASP A 81 -9.12 -2.12 -16.21
CA ASP A 81 -7.67 -2.09 -16.05
C ASP A 81 -7.34 -1.89 -14.57
N LEU A 82 -7.17 -3.01 -13.89
CA LEU A 82 -6.78 -3.02 -12.48
C LEU A 82 -5.40 -2.42 -12.24
N SER A 83 -4.55 -2.30 -13.27
CA SER A 83 -3.20 -1.76 -13.15
C SER A 83 -3.23 -0.26 -12.88
N ASP A 84 -4.01 0.48 -13.66
CA ASP A 84 -4.20 1.93 -13.47
C ASP A 84 -4.86 2.22 -12.12
N LYS A 85 -5.90 1.44 -11.79
CA LYS A 85 -6.56 1.54 -10.48
C LYS A 85 -5.63 1.27 -9.31
N ARG A 86 -4.77 0.26 -9.43
CA ARG A 86 -3.77 -0.03 -8.40
C ARG A 86 -2.78 1.12 -8.24
N ARG A 87 -2.34 1.75 -9.33
CA ARG A 87 -1.44 2.92 -9.27
C ARG A 87 -2.09 4.08 -8.52
N ASP A 88 -3.30 4.46 -8.92
CA ASP A 88 -4.02 5.57 -8.30
C ASP A 88 -4.27 5.31 -6.81
N ALA A 89 -4.65 4.07 -6.48
CA ALA A 89 -4.85 3.63 -5.10
C ALA A 89 -3.56 3.73 -4.27
N LEU A 90 -2.41 3.29 -4.80
CA LEU A 90 -1.11 3.39 -4.11
C LEU A 90 -0.67 4.84 -3.92
N LEU A 91 -0.86 5.70 -4.93
CA LEU A 91 -0.58 7.13 -4.80
C LEU A 91 -1.46 7.79 -3.72
N ASN A 92 -2.72 7.36 -3.61
CA ASN A 92 -3.61 7.82 -2.54
C ASN A 92 -3.15 7.37 -1.15
N VAL A 93 -2.58 6.16 -1.02
CA VAL A 93 -1.95 5.73 0.24
C VAL A 93 -0.81 6.66 0.63
N ALA A 94 0.10 6.98 -0.31
CA ALA A 94 1.23 7.88 -0.07
C ALA A 94 0.75 9.27 0.40
N ASN A 95 -0.24 9.83 -0.30
CA ASN A 95 -0.81 11.13 0.01
C ASN A 95 -1.48 11.18 1.39
N ARG A 96 -2.16 10.10 1.79
CA ARG A 96 -2.82 9.99 3.10
C ARG A 96 -1.81 9.81 4.23
N ALA A 97 -0.79 8.98 4.01
CA ALA A 97 0.26 8.73 4.98
C ALA A 97 1.12 9.99 5.21
N ASN A 98 1.43 10.73 4.14
CA ASN A 98 2.30 11.91 4.19
C ASN A 98 3.62 11.64 4.95
N VAL A 99 4.22 10.49 4.65
CA VAL A 99 5.50 10.01 5.17
C VAL A 99 6.37 9.55 4.01
N SER A 100 7.64 9.97 4.02
CA SER A 100 8.59 9.73 2.94
C SER A 100 8.80 8.25 2.64
N GLU A 101 8.87 7.42 3.67
CA GLU A 101 9.11 5.99 3.59
C GLU A 101 7.90 5.27 2.98
N VAL A 102 6.68 5.68 3.34
CA VAL A 102 5.46 5.14 2.73
C VAL A 102 5.38 5.56 1.26
N THR A 103 5.77 6.80 0.94
CA THR A 103 5.83 7.30 -0.45
C THR A 103 6.85 6.52 -1.29
N ALA A 104 8.05 6.31 -0.76
CA ALA A 104 9.09 5.52 -1.42
C ALA A 104 8.64 4.07 -1.63
N PHE A 105 7.97 3.48 -0.64
CA PHE A 105 7.37 2.16 -0.76
C PHE A 105 6.33 2.10 -1.89
N THR A 106 5.36 3.03 -1.92
CA THR A 106 4.33 3.05 -2.97
C THR A 106 4.92 3.27 -4.36
N ASP A 107 5.90 4.16 -4.48
CA ASP A 107 6.61 4.41 -5.74
C ASP A 107 7.33 3.16 -6.23
N ALA A 108 8.02 2.45 -5.34
CA ALA A 108 8.68 1.18 -5.65
C ALA A 108 7.68 0.10 -6.08
N MET A 109 6.50 0.04 -5.47
CA MET A 109 5.45 -0.91 -5.87
C MET A 109 4.86 -0.60 -7.24
N ILE A 110 4.64 0.68 -7.54
CA ILE A 110 4.21 1.16 -8.85
C ILE A 110 5.27 0.83 -9.90
N GLU A 111 6.55 1.12 -9.62
CA GLU A 111 7.67 0.82 -10.51
C GLU A 111 7.79 -0.68 -10.78
N ALA A 112 7.60 -1.51 -9.75
CA ALA A 112 7.61 -2.97 -9.90
C ALA A 112 6.49 -3.45 -10.82
N GLN A 113 5.28 -2.87 -10.70
CA GLN A 113 4.17 -3.17 -11.61
C GLN A 113 4.51 -2.80 -13.06
N ASP A 114 4.99 -1.57 -13.29
CA ASP A 114 5.32 -1.08 -14.63
C ASP A 114 6.39 -1.92 -15.31
N LYS A 115 7.42 -2.31 -14.54
CA LYS A 115 8.55 -3.10 -15.02
C LYS A 115 8.30 -4.60 -14.97
N GLN A 116 7.11 -5.03 -14.54
CA GLN A 116 6.75 -6.44 -14.34
C GLN A 116 7.77 -7.19 -13.47
N ILE A 117 8.32 -6.52 -12.46
CA ILE A 117 9.19 -7.10 -11.46
C ILE A 117 8.31 -7.84 -10.44
N SER A 118 8.79 -8.98 -9.95
CA SER A 118 8.11 -9.71 -8.88
C SER A 118 7.81 -8.80 -7.68
N VAL A 119 6.55 -8.78 -7.26
CA VAL A 119 6.08 -8.06 -6.07
C VAL A 119 6.88 -8.45 -4.83
N VAL A 120 7.15 -9.75 -4.63
CA VAL A 120 7.94 -10.25 -3.50
C VAL A 120 9.35 -9.68 -3.55
N LYS A 121 9.97 -9.68 -4.73
CA LYS A 121 11.32 -9.10 -4.90
C LYS A 121 11.34 -7.61 -4.58
N ALA A 122 10.33 -6.85 -5.02
CA ALA A 122 10.22 -5.43 -4.73
C ALA A 122 10.04 -5.18 -3.21
N LEU A 123 9.15 -5.94 -2.58
CA LEU A 123 8.92 -5.91 -1.13
C LEU A 123 10.19 -6.23 -0.35
N THR A 124 10.94 -7.27 -0.73
CA THR A 124 12.21 -7.61 -0.06
C THR A 124 13.23 -6.48 -0.16
N LEU A 125 13.36 -5.84 -1.33
CA LEU A 125 14.25 -4.70 -1.50
C LEU A 125 13.84 -3.50 -0.63
N GLN A 126 12.54 -3.24 -0.49
CA GLN A 126 12.02 -2.21 0.41
C GLN A 126 12.26 -2.56 1.88
N ALA A 127 12.05 -3.82 2.28
CA ALA A 127 12.35 -4.30 3.63
C ALA A 127 13.82 -4.08 3.99
N ASP A 128 14.74 -4.42 3.09
CA ASP A 128 16.18 -4.25 3.29
C ASP A 128 16.58 -2.76 3.45
N GLN A 129 15.94 -1.85 2.70
CA GLN A 129 16.17 -0.41 2.81
C GLN A 129 15.69 0.20 4.13
N LEU A 130 14.66 -0.40 4.73
CA LEU A 130 14.05 0.08 5.97
C LEU A 130 14.68 -0.53 7.23
N ARG A 131 15.66 -1.43 7.13
CA ARG A 131 16.32 -1.99 8.32
C ARG A 131 17.10 -0.90 9.07
N PRO A 132 17.08 -0.91 10.42
CA PRO A 132 17.81 0.05 11.26
C PRO A 132 19.33 -0.12 11.19
#